data_AF-A0A2P4WYD3-F1
#
_entry.id   AF-A0A2P4WYD3-F1
#
_cell.length_a   1.000
_cell.length_b   1.000
_cell.length_c   1.000
_cell.angle_alpha   90.00
_cell.angle_beta   90.00
_cell.angle_gamma   90.00
#
_symmetry.space_group_name_H-M   'P 1'
#
loop_
_entity.id
_entity.type
_entity.pdbx_description
1 polymer ?
#
loop_
_entity_poly.entity_id
_entity_poly.type
_entity_poly.pdbx_seq_one_letter_code
_entity_poly.pdbx_strand_id
1 'polypeptide(L)'
;MRALYVLLVAATTFLANSESLSLAMDSDQAQLSQLEQNTAQANRFLRTNKATDDEERGGWAHILGFWRTRDDAIDVMGDWLAKSVSPEKVASFLDVSKYDKKNRNFEALVEYVRMTHRNVKGEDMTRAAAKAYLKTIL
;
A
#
# COMPACT_ATOMS: atom_id res chain seq x y z
N MET A 1 -19.92 -40.79 10.13
CA MET A 1 -20.02 -40.61 8.67
C MET A 1 -19.40 -39.26 8.30
N ARG A 2 -18.15 -39.25 7.81
CA ARG A 2 -17.41 -38.03 7.46
C ARG A 2 -17.57 -37.76 5.97
N ALA A 3 -18.13 -36.61 5.59
CA ALA A 3 -18.23 -36.19 4.20
C ALA A 3 -17.01 -35.35 3.83
N LEU A 4 -16.18 -35.90 2.94
CA LEU A 4 -15.08 -35.23 2.26
C LEU A 4 -15.68 -34.46 1.08
N TYR A 5 -15.51 -33.14 1.04
CA TYR A 5 -15.87 -32.36 -0.14
C TYR A 5 -14.61 -32.06 -0.96
N VAL A 6 -14.70 -32.48 -2.22
CA VAL A 6 -13.66 -32.51 -3.25
C VAL A 6 -13.48 -31.11 -3.85
N LEU A 7 -12.22 -30.77 -4.07
CA LEU A 7 -11.65 -29.58 -4.70
C LEU A 7 -12.06 -29.49 -6.18
N LEU A 8 -12.43 -28.30 -6.68
CA LEU A 8 -12.45 -28.02 -8.12
C LEU A 8 -11.76 -26.67 -8.41
N VAL A 9 -10.60 -26.77 -9.07
CA VAL A 9 -9.78 -25.66 -9.57
C VAL A 9 -10.17 -25.42 -11.03
N ALA A 10 -10.62 -24.21 -11.36
CA ALA A 10 -10.75 -23.77 -12.74
C ALA A 10 -9.59 -22.81 -13.06
N ALA A 11 -8.57 -23.34 -13.73
CA ALA A 11 -7.54 -22.55 -14.37
C ALA A 11 -8.06 -22.10 -15.74
N THR A 12 -8.06 -20.79 -16.01
CA THR A 12 -8.23 -20.27 -17.38
C THR A 12 -6.90 -19.64 -17.80
N THR A 13 -6.35 -20.19 -18.88
CA THR A 13 -5.10 -19.75 -19.49
C THR A 13 -5.38 -18.79 -20.64
N PHE A 14 -4.59 -17.71 -20.67
CA PHE A 14 -4.03 -17.00 -21.84
C PHE A 14 -4.95 -16.58 -22.99
N LEU A 15 -4.93 -15.27 -23.29
CA LEU A 15 -4.64 -14.78 -24.65
C LEU A 15 -3.87 -13.45 -24.55
N ALA A 16 -2.63 -13.48 -25.01
CA ALA A 16 -1.82 -12.31 -25.30
C ALA A 16 -2.36 -11.63 -26.57
N ASN A 17 -2.50 -10.31 -26.58
CA ASN A 17 -2.58 -9.53 -27.81
C ASN A 17 -1.55 -8.40 -27.73
N SER A 18 -0.49 -8.60 -28.50
CA SER A 18 0.49 -7.61 -28.90
C SER A 18 -0.07 -6.79 -30.06
N GLU A 19 -0.24 -5.49 -29.88
CA GLU A 19 -0.37 -4.54 -30.99
C GLU A 19 0.79 -3.55 -30.92
N SER A 20 1.81 -3.85 -31.71
CA SER A 20 2.82 -2.89 -32.16
C SER A 20 2.22 -2.08 -33.31
N LEU A 21 2.11 -0.75 -33.16
CA LEU A 21 1.92 0.15 -34.29
C LEU A 21 2.98 1.25 -34.22
N SER A 22 3.84 1.28 -35.24
CA SER A 22 4.86 2.30 -35.46
C SER A 22 4.34 3.49 -36.26
N LEU A 23 5.00 4.62 -36.02
CA LEU A 23 5.35 5.70 -36.96
C LEU A 23 4.25 6.67 -37.46
N ALA A 24 4.34 7.90 -36.96
CA ALA A 24 4.57 9.11 -37.77
C ALA A 24 5.28 10.12 -36.85
N MET A 25 6.59 10.32 -36.96
CA MET A 25 7.19 11.42 -37.73
C MET A 25 6.31 12.68 -37.76
N ASP A 26 6.64 13.62 -36.88
CA ASP A 26 6.78 14.99 -37.35
C ASP A 26 8.06 15.60 -36.76
N SER A 27 8.95 15.96 -37.67
CA SER A 27 10.22 16.60 -37.45
C SER A 27 9.97 18.07 -37.71
N ASP A 28 10.01 18.92 -36.68
CA ASP A 28 10.30 20.32 -36.94
C ASP A 28 11.44 20.84 -36.05
N GLN A 29 12.50 21.07 -36.80
CA GLN A 29 13.79 21.66 -36.54
C GLN A 29 13.64 23.08 -35.96
N ALA A 30 14.06 23.27 -34.71
CA ALA A 30 14.31 24.61 -34.17
C ALA A 30 15.77 24.72 -33.69
N GLN A 31 16.60 25.08 -34.66
CA GLN A 31 17.75 25.99 -34.56
C GLN A 31 18.67 25.89 -33.33
N LEU A 32 19.83 25.27 -33.58
CA LEU A 32 21.08 25.52 -32.90
C LEU A 32 21.43 27.02 -32.95
N SER A 33 21.54 27.65 -31.78
CA SER A 33 22.35 28.86 -31.64
C SER A 33 23.34 28.63 -30.50
N GLN A 34 24.60 28.48 -30.91
CA GLN A 34 25.77 28.38 -30.04
C GLN A 34 26.11 29.76 -29.47
N LEU A 35 26.33 29.83 -28.16
CA LEU A 35 27.28 30.74 -27.51
C LEU A 35 27.56 30.12 -26.12
N GLU A 36 28.64 29.36 -25.93
CA GLU A 36 29.92 29.87 -25.39
C GLU A 36 29.70 30.91 -24.27
N GLN A 37 30.20 30.79 -23.04
CA GLN A 37 31.42 30.17 -22.55
C GLN A 37 31.45 30.36 -21.02
N ASN A 38 32.34 29.61 -20.37
CA ASN A 38 32.99 29.94 -19.10
C ASN A 38 32.27 29.67 -17.75
N THR A 39 32.72 28.57 -17.13
CA THR A 39 33.51 28.59 -15.89
C THR A 39 32.89 29.27 -14.67
N ALA A 40 32.46 28.46 -13.70
CA ALA A 40 33.02 28.43 -12.33
C ALA A 40 32.00 27.91 -11.31
N GLN A 41 32.52 27.13 -10.36
CA GLN A 41 31.95 26.83 -9.05
C GLN A 41 30.73 25.89 -9.00
N ALA A 42 31.07 24.60 -9.07
CA ALA A 42 30.38 23.56 -8.31
C ALA A 42 30.46 23.85 -6.80
N ASN A 43 29.64 24.77 -6.31
CA ASN A 43 29.38 24.93 -4.89
C ASN A 43 28.26 23.97 -4.48
N ARG A 44 28.64 22.70 -4.31
CA ARG A 44 27.82 21.68 -3.66
C ARG A 44 27.72 22.01 -2.17
N PHE A 45 26.84 22.93 -1.82
CA PHE A 45 26.46 23.12 -0.42
C PHE A 45 25.53 21.97 -0.02
N LEU A 46 26.06 21.02 0.75
CA LEU A 46 25.23 20.15 1.57
C LEU A 46 24.58 21.05 2.62
N ARG A 47 23.34 21.49 2.36
CA ARG A 47 22.50 22.05 3.41
C ARG A 47 22.27 20.93 4.42
N THR A 48 23.03 20.94 5.50
CA THR A 48 22.69 20.19 6.71
C THR A 48 21.42 20.84 7.26
N ASN A 49 20.27 20.36 6.82
CA ASN A 49 19.06 20.55 7.60
C ASN A 49 19.36 19.89 8.94
N LYS A 50 19.54 20.75 9.95
CA LYS A 50 19.51 20.44 11.37
C LYS A 50 18.58 19.25 11.55
N ALA A 51 19.13 18.13 12.02
CA ALA A 51 18.32 17.03 12.53
C ALA A 51 17.35 17.69 13.51
N THR A 52 16.13 17.87 13.03
CA THR A 52 15.03 18.11 13.94
C THR A 52 14.95 16.74 14.57
N ASP A 53 15.29 16.66 15.86
CA ASP A 53 14.85 15.55 16.68
C ASP A 53 13.38 15.36 16.35
N ASP A 54 13.09 14.37 15.49
CA ASP A 54 11.75 13.87 15.21
C ASP A 54 11.37 12.98 16.41
N GLU A 55 11.60 13.54 17.60
CA GLU A 55 11.05 13.06 18.85
C GLU A 55 9.55 13.20 18.71
N GLU A 56 8.91 12.04 18.48
CA GLU A 56 7.47 11.83 18.61
C GLU A 56 6.58 12.18 17.40
N ARG A 57 6.87 11.65 16.21
CA ARG A 57 5.76 11.19 15.35
C ARG A 57 5.03 10.05 16.08
N GLY A 58 4.11 10.42 16.97
CA GLY A 58 3.31 9.49 17.76
C GLY A 58 2.79 8.34 16.90
N GLY A 59 3.21 7.12 17.24
CA GLY A 59 2.88 5.93 16.46
C GLY A 59 1.39 5.80 16.18
N TRP A 60 1.04 5.50 14.93
CA TRP A 60 -0.33 5.28 14.50
C TRP A 60 -0.80 3.86 14.82
N ALA A 61 0.03 2.86 14.53
CA ALA A 61 -0.27 1.46 14.77
C ALA A 61 0.95 0.72 15.36
N HIS A 62 0.71 -0.16 16.33
CA HIS A 62 1.72 -1.04 16.89
C HIS A 62 1.73 -2.36 16.12
N ILE A 63 2.76 -2.54 15.28
CA ILE A 63 2.88 -3.65 14.34
C ILE A 63 4.22 -4.35 14.56
N LEU A 64 4.20 -5.67 14.77
CA LEU A 64 5.40 -6.50 14.95
C LEU A 64 6.34 -6.00 16.07
N GLY A 65 5.78 -5.46 17.15
CA GLY A 65 6.56 -5.01 18.31
C GLY A 65 7.00 -3.54 18.26
N PHE A 66 6.64 -2.79 17.22
CA PHE A 66 7.05 -1.39 17.06
C PHE A 66 5.86 -0.49 16.73
N TRP A 67 5.87 0.71 17.31
CA TRP A 67 4.99 1.79 16.88
C TRP A 67 5.44 2.32 15.52
N ARG A 68 4.54 2.25 14.54
CA ARG A 68 4.77 2.68 13.16
C ARG A 68 3.97 3.93 12.85
N THR A 69 4.50 4.75 11.95
CA THR A 69 3.72 5.83 11.34
C THR A 69 2.61 5.23 10.48
N ARG A 70 1.66 6.07 10.04
CA ARG A 70 0.58 5.58 9.18
C ARG A 70 1.11 5.03 7.85
N ASP A 71 2.07 5.71 7.23
CA ASP A 71 2.60 5.32 5.93
C ASP A 71 3.35 3.99 6.04
N ASP A 72 4.25 3.84 7.02
CA ASP A 72 4.95 2.57 7.27
C ASP A 72 3.99 1.42 7.58
N ALA A 73 2.89 1.71 8.29
CA ALA A 73 1.89 0.70 8.60
C ALA A 73 1.10 0.28 7.35
N ILE A 74 0.79 1.22 6.45
CA ILE A 74 0.15 0.95 5.16
C ILE A 74 1.05 0.09 4.28
N ASP A 75 2.36 0.36 4.25
CA ASP A 75 3.31 -0.44 3.48
C ASP A 75 3.37 -1.89 3.99
N VAL A 76 3.48 -2.08 5.31
CA VAL A 76 3.45 -3.42 5.92
C VAL A 76 2.11 -4.13 5.66
N MET A 77 0.99 -3.40 5.72
CA MET A 77 -0.32 -3.94 5.35
C MET A 77 -0.40 -4.29 3.85
N GLY A 78 0.29 -3.55 2.99
CA GLY A 78 0.47 -3.86 1.57
C GLY A 78 1.10 -5.23 1.35
N ASP A 79 2.14 -5.55 2.10
CA ASP A 79 2.78 -6.88 2.05
C ASP A 79 1.84 -8.01 2.50
N TRP A 80 1.01 -7.75 3.52
CA TRP A 80 -0.01 -8.70 3.96
C TRP A 80 -1.10 -8.92 2.91
N LEU A 81 -1.51 -7.85 2.22
CA LEU A 81 -2.46 -7.94 1.11
C LEU A 81 -1.90 -8.74 -0.06
N ALA A 82 -0.65 -8.49 -0.44
CA ALA A 82 0.03 -9.25 -1.50
C ALA A 82 0.11 -10.75 -1.17
N LYS A 83 0.22 -11.09 0.12
CA LYS A 83 0.20 -12.46 0.63
C LYS A 83 -1.21 -13.00 0.91
N SER A 84 -2.26 -12.25 0.60
CA SER A 84 -3.66 -12.61 0.86
C SER A 84 -3.93 -13.01 2.32
N VAL A 85 -3.30 -12.32 3.27
CA VAL A 85 -3.50 -12.59 4.71
C VAL A 85 -4.94 -12.20 5.09
N SER A 86 -5.65 -13.07 5.79
CA SER A 86 -7.03 -12.81 6.17
C SER A 86 -7.13 -11.71 7.26
N PRO A 87 -8.25 -10.95 7.32
CA PRO A 87 -8.46 -9.93 8.35
C PRO A 87 -8.36 -10.46 9.79
N GLU A 88 -8.79 -11.70 10.06
CA GLU A 88 -8.68 -12.34 11.38
C GLU A 88 -7.21 -12.57 11.76
N LYS A 89 -6.39 -12.96 10.79
CA LYS A 89 -4.95 -13.15 11.02
C LYS A 89 -4.25 -11.81 11.24
N VAL A 90 -4.63 -10.77 10.51
CA VAL A 90 -4.12 -9.41 10.73
C VAL A 90 -4.56 -8.86 12.09
N ALA A 91 -5.79 -9.13 12.53
CA ALA A 91 -6.23 -8.76 13.87
C ALA A 91 -5.32 -9.35 14.95
N SER A 92 -4.88 -10.60 14.76
CA SER A 92 -3.89 -11.24 15.63
C SER A 92 -2.51 -10.55 15.60
N PHE A 93 -2.03 -10.13 14.42
CA PHE A 93 -0.77 -9.39 14.30
C PHE A 93 -0.81 -7.99 14.91
N LEU A 94 -2.00 -7.40 14.98
CA LEU A 94 -2.28 -6.10 15.57
C LEU A 94 -2.69 -6.18 17.04
N ASP A 95 -2.71 -7.36 17.66
CA ASP A 95 -3.18 -7.59 19.02
C ASP A 95 -4.60 -7.02 19.27
N VAL A 96 -5.47 -7.18 18.27
CA VAL A 96 -6.90 -6.85 18.32
C VAL A 96 -7.68 -8.15 18.48
N SER A 97 -7.91 -8.56 19.72
CA SER A 97 -8.55 -9.84 20.05
C SER A 97 -10.09 -9.82 20.03
N LYS A 98 -10.71 -8.64 20.01
CA LYS A 98 -12.15 -8.44 20.04
C LYS A 98 -12.53 -7.12 19.39
N TYR A 99 -13.81 -6.95 19.08
CA TYR A 99 -14.34 -5.67 18.60
C TYR A 99 -14.23 -4.57 19.68
N ASP A 100 -13.13 -3.82 19.66
CA ASP A 100 -12.87 -2.73 20.61
C ASP A 100 -12.39 -1.46 19.90
N LYS A 101 -13.28 -0.47 19.83
CA LYS A 101 -13.00 0.84 19.23
C LYS A 101 -11.99 1.68 20.03
N LYS A 102 -11.73 1.34 21.29
CA LYS A 102 -10.74 2.02 22.13
C LYS A 102 -9.33 1.48 21.92
N ASN A 103 -9.18 0.30 21.32
CA ASN A 103 -7.88 -0.24 20.98
C ASN A 103 -7.23 0.65 19.91
N ARG A 104 -6.01 1.12 20.18
CA ARG A 104 -5.27 2.04 19.31
C ARG A 104 -4.97 1.44 17.93
N ASN A 105 -4.87 0.11 17.83
CA ASN A 105 -4.67 -0.61 16.57
C ASN A 105 -5.97 -0.92 15.80
N PHE A 106 -7.13 -0.65 16.39
CA PHE A 106 -8.42 -0.97 15.76
C PHE A 106 -8.62 -0.23 14.43
N GLU A 107 -8.21 1.03 14.36
CA GLU A 107 -8.31 1.81 13.11
C GLU A 107 -7.37 1.27 12.01
N ALA A 108 -6.22 0.69 12.37
CA ALA A 108 -5.35 0.02 11.40
C ALA A 108 -6.02 -1.24 10.84
N LEU A 109 -6.69 -2.02 11.68
CA LEU A 109 -7.46 -3.19 11.24
C LEU A 109 -8.64 -2.80 10.33
N VAL A 110 -9.35 -1.72 10.66
CA VAL A 110 -10.42 -1.15 9.81
C VAL A 110 -9.87 -0.77 8.44
N GLU A 111 -8.71 -0.12 8.41
CA GLU A 111 -8.06 0.27 7.15
C GLU A 111 -7.63 -0.94 6.33
N TYR A 112 -7.07 -1.98 6.97
CA TYR A 112 -6.71 -3.23 6.31
C TYR A 112 -7.90 -3.89 5.61
N VAL A 113 -9.07 -3.94 6.27
CA VAL A 113 -10.30 -4.47 5.68
C VAL A 113 -10.72 -3.68 4.44
N ARG A 114 -10.61 -2.34 4.49
CA ARG A 114 -10.93 -1.49 3.34
C ARG A 114 -9.97 -1.75 2.18
N MET A 115 -8.68 -1.85 2.46
CA MET A 115 -7.68 -2.18 1.43
C MET A 115 -7.94 -3.58 0.84
N THR A 116 -8.29 -4.56 1.67
CA THR A 116 -8.65 -5.92 1.23
C THR A 116 -9.86 -5.88 0.30
N HIS A 117 -10.92 -5.15 0.67
CA HIS A 117 -12.09 -5.00 -0.18
C HIS A 117 -11.77 -4.33 -1.52
N ARG A 118 -10.99 -3.25 -1.49
CA ARG A 118 -10.56 -2.56 -2.71
C ARG A 118 -9.73 -3.47 -3.61
N ASN A 119 -8.84 -4.26 -3.03
CA ASN A 119 -8.02 -5.22 -3.78
C ASN A 119 -8.87 -6.32 -4.44
N VAL A 120 -9.91 -6.80 -3.76
CA VAL A 120 -10.76 -7.90 -4.27
C VAL A 120 -11.85 -7.43 -5.23
N LYS A 121 -12.50 -6.29 -4.93
CA LYS A 121 -13.66 -5.80 -5.70
C LYS A 121 -13.35 -4.64 -6.64
N GLY A 122 -12.18 -4.01 -6.51
CA GLY A 122 -11.85 -2.77 -7.23
C GLY A 122 -12.58 -1.53 -6.71
N GLU A 123 -13.39 -1.66 -5.65
CA GLU A 123 -14.25 -0.60 -5.12
C GLU A 123 -13.88 -0.22 -3.68
N ASP A 124 -14.01 1.07 -3.36
CA ASP A 124 -13.78 1.55 -2.01
C ASP A 124 -14.91 1.14 -1.05
N MET A 125 -14.53 0.56 0.08
CA MET A 125 -15.42 0.28 1.19
C MET A 125 -15.48 1.47 2.15
N THR A 126 -16.69 1.84 2.60
CA THR A 126 -16.85 2.85 3.65
C THR A 126 -16.32 2.33 4.99
N ARG A 127 -15.80 3.23 5.84
CA ARG A 127 -15.35 2.85 7.20
C ARG A 127 -16.47 2.20 8.03
N ALA A 128 -17.72 2.64 7.86
CA ALA A 128 -18.86 2.05 8.56
C ALA A 128 -19.09 0.60 8.13
N ALA A 129 -19.02 0.30 6.84
CA ALA A 129 -19.14 -1.06 6.32
C ALA A 129 -17.98 -1.95 6.80
N ALA A 130 -16.75 -1.45 6.80
CA ALA A 130 -15.60 -2.18 7.34
C ALA A 130 -15.76 -2.51 8.83
N LYS A 131 -16.22 -1.54 9.63
CA LYS A 131 -16.54 -1.75 11.05
C LYS A 131 -17.70 -2.74 11.25
N ALA A 132 -18.70 -2.73 10.38
CA ALA A 132 -19.80 -3.69 10.43
C ALA A 132 -19.31 -5.12 10.14
N TYR A 133 -18.45 -5.29 9.14
CA TYR A 133 -17.80 -6.56 8.83
C TYR A 133 -16.91 -7.05 9.99
N LEU A 134 -16.10 -6.17 10.59
CA LEU A 134 -15.27 -6.56 11.75
C LEU A 134 -16.10 -7.04 12.94
N LYS A 135 -17.33 -6.52 13.12
CA LYS A 135 -18.23 -6.96 14.18
C LYS A 135 -18.76 -8.38 13.98
N THR A 136 -18.65 -8.95 12.77
CA THR A 136 -19.07 -10.34 12.51
C THR A 136 -17.94 -11.35 12.67
N ILE A 137 -16.67 -10.90 12.68
CA ILE A 137 -15.49 -11.78 12.72
C ILE A 137 -14.63 -11.64 13.99
N LEU A 138 -14.85 -10.59 14.80
CA LEU A 138 -14.20 -10.33 16.09
C LEU A 138 -15.21 -10.40 17.24
#